data_AF-A0A2S6GDJ3-F1
#
_entry.id   AF-A0A2S6GDJ3-F1
#
_cell.length_a   1.000
_cell.length_b   1.000
_cell.length_c   1.000
_cell.angle_alpha   90.00
_cell.angle_beta   90.00
_cell.angle_gamma   90.00
#
_symmetry.space_group_name_H-M   'P 1'
#
loop_
_entity.id
_entity.type
_entity.pdbx_description
1 polymer ?
#
loop_
_entity_poly.entity_id
_entity_poly.type
_entity_poly.pdbx_seq_one_letter_code
_entity_poly.pdbx_strand_id
1 'polypeptide(L)'
;MSPSSSTSPTAADTATSADNRATATGPRHRASHATPTAKQGSGPRFVHTVIDDHSRVAYAEIHTYETAATAIAVLRRAVARFADLGVTVERVLSDNGSAYRSHTW
;
A
#
# COMPACT_ATOMS: atom_id res chain seq x y z
N MET A 1 56.71 20.10 14.06
CA MET A 1 57.38 21.09 14.94
C MET A 1 56.94 22.46 14.45
N SER A 2 56.39 23.27 15.37
CA SER A 2 55.55 24.48 15.20
C SER A 2 56.27 25.71 14.58
N PRO A 3 55.60 26.85 14.28
CA PRO A 3 55.13 27.84 15.30
C PRO A 3 53.77 28.55 14.97
N SER A 4 52.94 28.91 15.97
CA SER A 4 52.73 30.26 16.59
C SER A 4 52.15 31.32 15.61
N SER A 5 51.11 32.12 15.89
CA SER A 5 50.90 33.06 17.02
C SER A 5 49.47 33.66 16.89
N SER A 6 48.68 33.76 17.97
CA SER A 6 48.36 35.00 18.70
C SER A 6 47.86 36.18 17.85
N THR A 7 46.66 36.70 18.15
CA THR A 7 46.43 38.06 18.73
C THR A 7 44.93 38.41 18.71
N SER A 8 44.36 38.72 19.87
CA SER A 8 43.07 39.42 20.04
C SER A 8 43.28 40.94 19.98
N PRO A 9 42.22 41.71 19.65
CA PRO A 9 41.86 42.88 20.48
C PRO A 9 40.34 42.91 20.74
N THR A 10 39.85 43.05 21.98
CA THR A 10 39.82 44.23 22.89
C THR A 10 38.55 45.08 22.72
N ALA A 11 37.64 44.84 23.67
CA ALA A 11 36.77 45.75 24.45
C ALA A 11 35.96 46.88 23.79
N ALA A 12 34.63 46.82 24.01
CA ALA A 12 33.70 47.88 24.43
C ALA A 12 32.30 47.21 24.45
N ASP A 13 31.34 47.41 25.34
CA ASP A 13 31.07 48.43 26.35
C ASP A 13 30.00 47.85 27.32
N THR A 14 29.96 48.42 28.51
CA THR A 14 29.07 48.12 29.63
C THR A 14 27.62 48.49 29.32
N ALA A 15 26.66 47.60 29.60
CA ALA A 15 25.28 48.01 29.86
C ALA A 15 24.56 47.02 30.79
N THR A 16 24.42 47.46 32.05
CA THR A 16 23.18 47.44 32.84
C THR A 16 22.46 46.11 33.08
N SER A 17 22.51 45.71 34.35
CA SER A 17 21.60 44.77 35.02
C SER A 17 20.13 45.09 34.73
N ALA A 18 19.40 44.10 34.23
CA ALA A 18 17.95 44.03 34.36
C ALA A 18 17.56 42.59 34.71
N ASP A 19 17.20 42.39 35.96
CA ASP A 19 16.46 41.23 36.46
C ASP A 19 15.15 41.10 35.67
N ASN A 20 14.91 39.97 34.99
CA ASN A 20 13.56 39.61 34.54
C ASN A 20 13.31 38.11 34.65
N ARG A 21 12.94 37.70 35.87
CA ARG A 21 12.26 36.45 36.19
C ARG A 21 11.21 36.09 35.11
N ALA A 22 11.56 35.17 34.22
CA ALA A 22 10.65 34.56 33.25
C ALA A 22 10.61 33.04 33.47
N THR A 23 9.53 32.66 34.16
CA THR A 23 8.84 31.36 34.14
C THR A 23 9.39 30.28 33.20
N ALA A 24 9.71 29.14 33.80
CA ALA A 24 9.97 27.87 33.14
C ALA A 24 8.95 27.56 32.03
N THR A 25 9.44 27.18 30.85
CA THR A 25 8.72 26.35 29.88
C THR A 25 9.75 25.45 29.23
N GLY A 26 9.79 24.19 29.66
CA GLY A 26 10.69 23.18 29.14
C GLY A 26 10.46 22.89 27.64
N PRO A 27 11.37 22.14 26.99
CA PRO A 27 11.28 21.84 25.58
C PRO A 27 9.99 21.07 25.29
N ARG A 28 9.08 21.66 24.50
CA ARG A 28 7.91 20.95 24.00
C ARG A 28 8.40 19.93 22.97
N HIS A 29 8.37 18.65 23.33
CA HIS A 29 8.46 17.55 22.37
C HIS A 29 7.28 17.66 21.39
N ARG A 30 7.46 18.41 20.31
CA ARG A 30 6.53 18.41 19.19
C ARG A 30 6.78 17.11 18.45
N ALA A 31 6.07 16.05 18.85
CA ALA A 31 6.02 14.82 18.08
C ALA A 31 5.49 15.20 16.68
N SER A 32 6.41 15.25 15.72
CA SER A 32 6.08 15.26 14.30
C SER A 32 5.14 14.08 14.09
N HIS A 33 3.88 14.38 13.74
CA HIS A 33 2.92 13.39 13.29
C HIS A 33 3.53 12.82 12.01
N ALA A 34 4.28 11.72 12.14
CA ALA A 34 4.80 11.00 11.00
C ALA A 34 3.59 10.64 10.16
N THR A 35 3.55 11.15 8.93
CA THR A 35 2.56 10.74 7.93
C THR A 35 2.56 9.22 7.94
N PRO A 36 1.43 8.55 8.24
CA PRO A 36 1.40 7.11 8.21
C PRO A 36 1.83 6.70 6.81
N THR A 37 2.97 6.01 6.71
CA THR A 37 3.40 5.40 5.47
C THR A 37 2.23 4.57 5.00
N ALA A 38 1.69 4.90 3.82
CA ALA A 38 0.56 4.17 3.26
C ALA A 38 0.91 2.69 3.32
N LYS A 39 0.17 1.90 4.13
CA LYS A 39 0.40 0.46 4.23
C LYS A 39 0.26 -0.10 2.82
N GLN A 40 1.39 -0.45 2.21
CA GLN A 40 1.43 -1.11 0.90
C GLN A 40 0.61 -2.39 1.02
N GLY A 41 -0.64 -2.35 0.55
CA GLY A 41 -1.57 -3.50 0.59
C GLY A 41 -2.94 -3.30 1.23
N SER A 42 -3.37 -2.09 1.60
CA SER A 42 -4.75 -1.85 2.11
C SER A 42 -5.77 -1.47 1.02
N GLY A 43 -5.71 -2.11 -0.14
CA GLY A 43 -6.74 -2.01 -1.17
C GLY A 43 -7.70 -3.19 -1.13
N PRO A 44 -8.95 -3.06 -1.63
CA PRO A 44 -9.82 -4.21 -1.82
C PRO A 44 -9.13 -5.25 -2.72
N ARG A 45 -9.36 -6.53 -2.40
CA ARG A 45 -8.93 -7.66 -3.23
C ARG A 45 -10.16 -8.42 -3.65
N PHE A 46 -10.18 -8.83 -4.91
CA PHE A 46 -11.29 -9.54 -5.51
C PHE A 46 -10.87 -10.98 -5.74
N VAL A 47 -11.69 -11.92 -5.26
CA VAL A 47 -11.47 -13.35 -5.47
C VAL A 47 -12.41 -13.79 -6.59
N HIS A 48 -11.84 -14.24 -7.69
CA HIS A 48 -12.58 -14.89 -8.76
C HIS A 48 -12.54 -16.40 -8.52
N THR A 49 -13.70 -17.00 -8.30
CA THR A 49 -13.83 -18.44 -8.06
C THR A 49 -14.65 -19.06 -9.19
N VAL A 50 -14.15 -20.17 -9.73
CA VAL A 50 -14.81 -20.99 -10.74
C VAL A 50 -14.97 -22.39 -10.17
N ILE A 51 -16.18 -22.95 -10.22
CA ILE A 51 -16.50 -24.24 -9.61
C ILE A 51 -17.15 -25.12 -10.67
N ASP A 52 -16.67 -26.36 -10.79
CA ASP A 52 -17.35 -27.40 -11.56
C ASP A 52 -18.48 -28.01 -10.71
N ASP A 53 -19.70 -28.06 -11.26
CA ASP A 53 -20.88 -28.49 -10.52
C ASP A 53 -20.95 -30.01 -10.32
N HIS A 54 -20.35 -30.77 -11.24
CA HIS A 54 -20.30 -32.23 -11.19
C HIS A 54 -19.22 -32.74 -10.21
N SER A 55 -17.96 -32.41 -10.46
CA SER A 55 -16.81 -32.89 -9.68
C SER A 55 -16.58 -32.12 -8.39
N ARG A 56 -17.20 -30.94 -8.23
CA ARG A 56 -16.99 -30.00 -7.11
C ARG A 56 -15.56 -29.46 -7.00
N VAL A 57 -14.75 -29.60 -8.05
CA VAL A 57 -13.43 -28.97 -8.12
C VAL A 57 -13.61 -27.44 -8.21
N ALA A 58 -12.83 -26.71 -7.44
CA ALA A 58 -12.81 -25.24 -7.44
C ALA A 58 -11.44 -24.71 -7.86
N TYR A 59 -11.45 -23.66 -8.68
CA TYR A 59 -10.30 -22.86 -9.06
C TYR A 59 -10.52 -21.42 -8.56
N ALA A 60 -9.54 -20.82 -7.90
CA ALA A 60 -9.67 -19.47 -7.37
C ALA A 60 -8.40 -18.65 -7.59
N GLU A 61 -8.58 -17.38 -7.94
CA GLU A 61 -7.51 -16.40 -8.07
C GLU A 61 -7.85 -15.09 -7.37
N ILE A 62 -6.83 -14.42 -6.85
CA ILE A 62 -6.96 -13.12 -6.17
C ILE A 62 -6.38 -12.02 -7.04
N HIS A 63 -7.17 -10.98 -7.29
CA HIS A 63 -6.80 -9.83 -8.12
C HIS A 63 -7.06 -8.51 -7.40
N THR A 64 -6.37 -7.46 -7.81
CA THR A 64 -6.55 -6.10 -7.27
C THR A 64 -7.78 -5.40 -7.86
N TYR A 65 -8.26 -5.85 -9.01
CA TYR A 65 -9.38 -5.22 -9.72
C TYR A 65 -10.38 -6.28 -10.23
N GLU A 66 -11.67 -6.01 -10.03
CA GLU A 66 -12.78 -6.76 -10.60
C GLU A 66 -13.18 -6.13 -11.94
N THR A 67 -12.55 -6.57 -13.01
CA THR A 67 -12.82 -6.10 -14.38
C THR A 67 -13.18 -7.25 -15.29
N ALA A 68 -13.83 -6.95 -16.41
CA ALA A 68 -14.12 -7.97 -17.43
C ALA A 68 -12.84 -8.65 -17.95
N ALA A 69 -11.76 -7.88 -18.17
CA ALA A 69 -10.48 -8.43 -18.60
C ALA A 69 -9.91 -9.42 -17.57
N THR A 70 -9.99 -9.08 -16.28
CA THR A 70 -9.59 -9.98 -15.19
C THR A 70 -10.43 -11.26 -15.20
N ALA A 71 -11.75 -11.14 -15.26
CA ALA A 71 -12.68 -12.26 -15.25
C ALA A 71 -12.47 -13.22 -16.43
N ILE A 72 -12.32 -12.68 -17.66
CA ILE A 72 -12.02 -13.47 -18.86
C ILE A 72 -10.70 -14.23 -18.71
N ALA A 73 -9.67 -13.55 -18.20
CA ALA A 73 -8.36 -14.17 -18.03
C ALA A 73 -8.40 -15.30 -16.99
N VAL A 74 -9.12 -15.12 -15.87
CA VAL A 74 -9.33 -16.17 -14.86
C VAL A 74 -10.11 -17.33 -15.47
N LEU A 75 -11.20 -17.08 -16.20
CA LEU A 75 -12.01 -18.13 -16.81
C LEU A 75 -11.18 -19.00 -17.77
N ARG A 76 -10.35 -18.38 -18.62
CA ARG A 76 -9.46 -19.12 -19.55
C ARG A 76 -8.49 -20.04 -18.81
N ARG A 77 -7.89 -19.55 -17.72
CA ARG A 77 -6.97 -20.36 -16.88
C ARG A 77 -7.71 -21.46 -16.12
N ALA A 78 -8.92 -21.19 -15.64
CA ALA A 78 -9.77 -22.17 -14.98
C ALA A 78 -10.11 -23.34 -15.93
N VAL A 79 -10.53 -23.03 -17.17
CA VAL A 79 -10.83 -24.05 -18.18
C VAL A 79 -9.61 -24.92 -18.48
N ALA A 80 -8.43 -24.32 -18.64
CA ALA A 80 -7.19 -25.07 -18.83
C ALA A 80 -6.90 -26.00 -17.63
N ARG A 81 -7.05 -25.48 -16.40
CA ARG A 81 -6.83 -26.26 -15.19
C ARG A 81 -7.82 -27.43 -15.04
N PHE A 82 -9.07 -27.23 -15.44
CA PHE A 82 -10.09 -28.27 -15.45
C PHE A 82 -9.79 -29.35 -16.49
N ALA A 83 -9.30 -28.97 -17.67
CA ALA A 83 -8.86 -29.93 -18.69
C ALA A 83 -7.71 -30.84 -18.18
N ASP A 84 -6.76 -30.28 -17.43
CA ASP A 84 -5.68 -31.07 -16.79
C ASP A 84 -6.21 -32.09 -15.76
N LEU A 85 -7.42 -31.87 -15.23
CA LEU A 85 -8.11 -32.76 -14.29
C LEU A 85 -9.10 -33.70 -14.99
N GLY A 86 -9.18 -33.68 -16.33
CA GLY A 86 -10.12 -34.48 -17.11
C GLY A 86 -11.56 -33.95 -17.08
N VAL A 87 -11.78 -32.71 -16.64
CA VAL A 87 -13.10 -32.05 -16.63
C VAL A 87 -13.27 -31.27 -17.93
N THR A 88 -14.33 -31.57 -18.67
CA THR A 88 -14.71 -30.84 -19.89
C THR A 88 -15.79 -29.82 -19.58
N VAL A 89 -15.52 -28.54 -19.83
CA VAL A 89 -16.47 -27.44 -19.58
C VAL A 89 -17.42 -27.30 -20.76
N GLU A 90 -18.71 -27.55 -20.53
CA GLU A 90 -19.74 -27.44 -21.57
C GLU A 90 -20.41 -26.06 -21.58
N ARG A 91 -20.68 -25.51 -20.40
CA ARG A 91 -21.37 -24.23 -20.21
C ARG A 91 -20.83 -23.53 -18.98
N VAL A 92 -20.95 -22.20 -18.98
CA VAL A 92 -20.56 -21.34 -17.86
C VAL A 92 -21.80 -20.62 -17.36
N LEU A 93 -22.05 -20.72 -16.07
CA LEU A 93 -23.01 -19.89 -15.37
C LEU A 93 -22.25 -18.84 -14.56
N SER A 94 -22.40 -17.57 -14.92
CA SER A 94 -21.90 -16.45 -14.14
C SER A 94 -23.04 -15.74 -13.44
N ASP A 95 -22.71 -14.93 -12.43
CA ASP A 95 -23.65 -13.94 -11.93
C ASP A 95 -23.83 -12.78 -12.94
N ASN A 96 -24.70 -11.84 -12.58
CA ASN A 96 -24.99 -10.64 -13.38
C ASN A 96 -24.08 -9.44 -13.02
N GLY A 97 -22.94 -9.69 -12.36
CA GLY A 97 -21.94 -8.68 -12.03
C GLY A 97 -21.40 -7.97 -13.27
N SER A 98 -20.99 -6.71 -13.12
CA SER A 98 -20.52 -5.89 -14.25
C SER A 98 -19.29 -6.47 -14.95
N ALA A 99 -18.40 -7.15 -14.22
CA ALA A 99 -17.25 -7.83 -14.79
C ALA A 99 -17.64 -9.04 -15.66
N TYR A 100 -18.78 -9.68 -15.39
CA TYR A 100 -19.22 -10.88 -16.09
C TYR A 100 -20.21 -10.58 -17.23
N ARG A 101 -20.83 -9.39 -17.21
CA ARG A 101 -21.62 -8.87 -18.33
C ARG A 101 -20.74 -8.09 -19.30
N SER A 102 -19.97 -8.80 -20.12
CA SER A 102 -19.13 -8.20 -21.17
C SER A 102 -19.36 -8.84 -22.53
N HIS A 103 -19.16 -8.07 -23.60
CA HIS A 103 -19.24 -8.57 -24.99
C HIS A 103 -17.87 -8.96 -25.57
N THR A 104 -16.81 -8.80 -24.77
CA THR A 104 -15.45 -9.24 -25.05
C THR A 104 -15.29 -10.68 -24.57
N TRP A 105 -14.91 -11.60 -25.45
CA TRP A 105 -14.74 -13.04 -25.13
C TRP A 105 -13.32 -13.53 -25.43
#